data_AF-A0A8E6BA19-F1
#
_entry.id   AF-A0A8E6BA19-F1
#
_cell.length_a   1.000
_cell.length_b   1.000
_cell.length_c   1.000
_cell.angle_alpha   90.00
_cell.angle_beta   90.00
_cell.angle_gamma   90.00
#
_symmetry.space_group_name_H-M   'P 1'
#
loop_
_entity.id
_entity.type
_entity.pdbx_description
1 polymer ?
#
loop_
_entity_poly.entity_id
_entity_poly.type
_entity_poly.pdbx_seq_one_letter_code
_entity_poly.pdbx_strand_id
1 'polypeptide(L)'
;MKRLTGFLVLFLCFGSYVYAQEAKSSPFYPLKKGASWTYKSSQGGEILVKVTGTDKIGDKTGWKLETTVNTKLAATELIEIRDDGFYRYSINTTKVDTPVKFFKLPPAKGDSWDFDFKVQNQTVKGKYEIKVEDVTVNGTPYKGAFLVEGKDITIGDKKAVLKQWFVENVGIVKIQFSLDGQEGILELVKHEPGS
;
A
#
# COMPACT_ATOMS: atom_id res chain seq x y z
N MET A 1 35.29 40.28 53.14
CA MET A 1 34.33 39.17 53.26
C MET A 1 32.91 39.72 53.26
N LYS A 2 32.16 39.54 52.16
CA LYS A 2 30.73 39.20 52.05
C LYS A 2 30.36 39.28 50.56
N ARG A 3 29.71 38.22 50.08
CA ARG A 3 29.68 37.76 48.69
C ARG A 3 28.52 38.36 47.88
N LEU A 4 28.77 38.47 46.57
CA LEU A 4 27.84 38.73 45.46
C LEU A 4 26.58 37.83 45.53
N THR A 5 25.41 38.40 45.22
CA THR A 5 24.20 37.64 44.85
C THR A 5 23.92 37.94 43.37
N GLY A 6 24.16 36.94 42.51
CA GLY A 6 23.84 36.98 41.09
C GLY A 6 22.45 36.41 40.83
N PHE A 7 21.68 37.10 39.99
CA PHE A 7 20.47 36.58 39.37
C PHE A 7 20.85 35.96 38.02
N LEU A 8 20.79 34.63 37.92
CA LEU A 8 20.89 33.90 36.66
C LEU A 8 19.47 33.54 36.22
N VAL A 9 18.97 34.19 35.18
CA VAL A 9 17.71 33.84 34.52
C VAL A 9 17.99 32.69 33.56
N LEU A 10 17.49 31.50 33.87
CA LEU A 10 17.58 30.31 33.02
C LEU A 10 16.43 30.33 32.00
N PHE A 11 16.73 30.67 30.75
CA PHE A 11 15.81 30.46 29.62
C PHE A 11 15.78 28.96 29.28
N LEU A 12 14.77 28.24 29.76
CA LEU A 12 14.44 26.88 29.32
C LEU A 12 13.78 26.97 27.93
N CYS A 13 14.59 26.85 26.88
CA CYS A 13 14.08 26.57 25.54
C CYS A 13 13.46 25.17 25.51
N PHE A 14 12.15 25.07 25.69
CA PHE A 14 11.40 23.87 25.31
C PHE A 14 11.43 23.79 23.78
N GLY A 15 12.45 23.13 23.23
CA GLY A 15 12.45 22.71 21.85
C GLY A 15 11.31 21.71 21.67
N SER A 16 10.26 22.12 20.96
CA SER A 16 9.20 21.22 20.53
C SER A 16 9.80 20.21 19.57
N TYR A 17 10.23 19.06 20.07
CA TYR A 17 10.54 17.91 19.22
C TYR A 17 9.22 17.47 18.59
N VAL A 18 9.01 17.88 17.34
CA VAL A 18 8.01 17.25 16.48
C VAL A 18 8.52 15.84 16.22
N TYR A 19 8.10 14.88 17.06
CA TYR A 19 8.31 13.47 16.79
C TYR A 19 7.54 13.14 15.51
N ALA A 20 8.27 12.92 14.42
CA ALA A 20 7.69 12.35 13.21
C ALA A 20 7.13 10.97 13.58
N GLN A 21 5.81 10.79 13.46
CA GLN A 21 5.17 9.51 13.73
C GLN A 21 5.69 8.48 12.72
N GLU A 22 6.27 7.39 13.20
CA GLU A 22 6.72 6.29 12.32
C GLU A 22 5.54 5.71 11.53
N ALA A 23 5.80 5.37 10.26
CA ALA A 23 4.78 4.76 9.42
C ALA A 23 4.39 3.37 9.96
N LYS A 24 3.09 3.14 10.15
CA LYS A 24 2.56 1.84 10.62
C LYS A 24 2.76 0.75 9.57
N SER A 25 2.82 -0.50 10.02
CA SER A 25 2.89 -1.71 9.18
C SER A 25 1.85 -2.73 9.65
N SER A 26 1.59 -3.77 8.84
CA SER A 26 0.63 -4.84 9.15
C SER A 26 1.18 -6.19 8.74
N PRO A 27 0.88 -7.30 9.45
CA PRO A 27 1.23 -8.64 8.99
C PRO A 27 0.70 -8.94 7.57
N PHE A 28 -0.45 -8.37 7.18
CA PHE A 28 -1.04 -8.57 5.84
C PHE A 28 -0.42 -7.67 4.76
N TYR A 29 0.44 -6.72 5.14
CA TYR A 29 1.30 -6.00 4.20
C TYR A 29 2.55 -5.53 4.96
N PRO A 30 3.58 -6.39 5.08
CA PRO A 30 4.72 -6.16 5.96
C PRO A 30 5.67 -5.11 5.37
N LEU A 31 5.21 -3.86 5.36
CA LEU A 31 5.94 -2.72 4.85
C LEU A 31 7.07 -2.35 5.81
N LYS A 32 8.29 -2.41 5.29
CA LYS A 32 9.53 -1.95 5.89
C LYS A 32 10.42 -1.41 4.79
N LYS A 33 11.35 -0.51 5.11
CA LYS A 33 12.29 0.00 4.12
C LYS A 33 13.05 -1.17 3.48
N GLY A 34 13.12 -1.18 2.15
CA GLY A 34 13.81 -2.23 1.40
C GLY A 34 13.00 -3.51 1.20
N ALA A 35 11.82 -3.66 1.82
CA ALA A 35 10.96 -4.80 1.55
C ALA A 35 10.56 -4.85 0.07
N SER A 36 10.47 -6.05 -0.51
CA SER A 36 10.25 -6.24 -1.93
C SER A 36 9.38 -7.47 -2.25
N TRP A 37 8.66 -7.38 -3.36
CA TRP A 37 7.91 -8.48 -3.96
C TRP A 37 8.27 -8.56 -5.44
N THR A 38 8.86 -9.68 -5.83
CA THR A 38 9.14 -10.03 -7.23
C THR A 38 8.02 -10.91 -7.74
N TYR A 39 7.37 -10.49 -8.82
CA TYR A 39 6.29 -11.21 -9.49
C TYR A 39 6.69 -11.59 -10.91
N LYS A 40 6.15 -12.72 -11.36
CA LYS A 40 6.14 -13.11 -12.77
C LYS A 40 4.80 -12.70 -13.39
N SER A 41 4.86 -12.01 -14.53
CA SER A 41 3.66 -11.66 -15.30
C SER A 41 3.26 -12.79 -16.26
N SER A 42 1.97 -13.05 -16.39
CA SER A 42 1.42 -13.95 -17.42
C SER A 42 1.69 -13.47 -18.84
N GLN A 43 1.93 -12.17 -19.02
CA GLN A 43 2.32 -11.55 -20.29
C GLN A 43 3.85 -11.62 -20.53
N GLY A 44 4.60 -12.26 -19.63
CA GLY A 44 6.04 -12.32 -19.64
C GLY A 44 6.70 -11.14 -18.92
N GLY A 45 7.97 -11.33 -18.55
CA GLY A 45 8.76 -10.36 -17.80
C GLY A 45 8.58 -10.45 -16.29
N GLU A 46 9.45 -9.72 -15.59
CA GLU A 46 9.50 -9.61 -14.14
C GLU A 46 8.98 -8.24 -13.70
N ILE A 47 8.19 -8.25 -12.62
CA ILE A 47 7.72 -7.04 -11.96
C ILE A 47 8.25 -7.03 -10.53
N LEU A 48 8.96 -5.98 -10.15
CA LEU A 48 9.45 -5.77 -8.79
C LEU A 48 8.71 -4.61 -8.14
N VAL A 49 7.99 -4.89 -7.06
CA VAL A 49 7.45 -3.88 -6.16
C VAL A 49 8.38 -3.74 -4.97
N LYS A 50 8.86 -2.55 -4.65
CA LYS A 50 9.81 -2.31 -3.55
C LYS A 50 9.40 -1.10 -2.71
N VAL A 51 9.51 -1.24 -1.39
CA VAL A 51 9.39 -0.13 -0.44
C VAL A 51 10.70 0.66 -0.46
N THR A 52 10.67 1.86 -1.00
CA THR A 52 11.88 2.70 -1.17
C THR A 52 12.10 3.67 -0.02
N GLY A 53 11.08 3.91 0.80
CA GLY A 53 11.17 4.73 2.00
C GLY A 53 9.80 5.19 2.46
N THR A 54 9.75 6.38 3.03
CA THR A 54 8.54 7.02 3.53
C THR A 54 8.41 8.44 3.01
N ASP A 55 7.20 8.96 2.98
CA ASP A 55 6.92 10.38 2.67
C ASP A 55 5.81 10.93 3.59
N LYS A 56 5.69 12.26 3.65
CA LYS A 56 4.68 12.94 4.47
C LYS A 56 3.30 12.92 3.79
N ILE A 57 2.28 12.71 4.62
CA ILE A 57 0.86 12.80 4.28
C ILE A 57 0.23 13.77 5.28
N GLY A 58 0.29 15.06 5.00
CA GLY A 58 -0.02 16.08 6.01
C GLY A 58 0.91 15.92 7.23
N ASP A 59 0.32 15.70 8.41
CA ASP A 59 1.05 15.46 9.66
C ASP A 59 1.42 13.98 9.89
N LYS A 60 1.05 13.10 8.95
CA LYS A 60 1.31 11.66 9.02
C LYS A 60 2.48 11.25 8.13
N THR A 61 2.94 10.01 8.28
CA THR A 61 3.96 9.41 7.43
C THR A 61 3.40 8.15 6.76
N GLY A 62 3.59 8.04 5.45
CA GLY A 62 3.22 6.86 4.65
C GLY A 62 4.43 6.21 4.00
N TRP A 63 4.25 5.00 3.49
CA TRP A 63 5.26 4.23 2.77
C TRP A 63 5.26 4.58 1.29
N LYS A 64 6.45 4.82 0.74
CA LYS A 64 6.68 4.98 -0.69
C LYS A 64 7.04 3.64 -1.31
N LEU A 65 6.27 3.23 -2.31
CA LEU A 65 6.51 2.03 -3.09
C LEU A 65 6.84 2.40 -4.53
N GLU A 66 7.73 1.63 -5.14
CA GLU A 66 8.07 1.73 -6.55
C GLU A 66 7.84 0.37 -7.19
N THR A 67 7.17 0.39 -8.34
CA THR A 67 6.99 -0.78 -9.19
C THR A 67 7.86 -0.62 -10.42
N THR A 68 8.72 -1.59 -10.68
CA THR A 68 9.53 -1.65 -11.89
C THR A 68 9.12 -2.86 -12.74
N VAL A 69 9.07 -2.68 -14.06
CA VAL A 69 8.78 -3.73 -15.04
C VAL A 69 9.98 -3.83 -15.95
N ASN A 70 10.63 -4.99 -16.01
CA ASN A 70 11.86 -5.19 -16.78
C ASN A 70 12.87 -4.05 -16.52
N THR A 71 13.12 -3.79 -15.22
CA THR A 71 14.03 -2.76 -14.67
C THR A 71 13.67 -1.29 -14.93
N LYS A 72 12.55 -1.00 -15.61
CA LYS A 72 12.07 0.39 -15.81
C LYS A 72 11.02 0.74 -14.77
N LEU A 73 11.14 1.92 -14.16
CA LEU A 73 10.12 2.44 -13.25
C LEU A 73 8.79 2.58 -14.01
N ALA A 74 7.79 1.82 -13.57
CA ALA A 74 6.46 1.76 -14.16
C ALA A 74 5.41 2.46 -13.30
N ALA A 75 5.55 2.39 -11.97
CA ALA A 75 4.67 3.11 -11.06
C ALA A 75 5.33 3.52 -9.75
N THR A 76 4.75 4.53 -9.10
CA THR A 76 5.03 4.86 -7.69
C THR A 76 3.72 4.98 -6.92
N GLU A 77 3.74 4.61 -5.65
CA GLU A 77 2.59 4.71 -4.76
C GLU A 77 3.01 5.28 -3.41
N LEU A 78 2.11 6.06 -2.81
CA LEU A 78 2.21 6.46 -1.39
C LEU A 78 1.04 5.85 -0.64
N ILE A 79 1.33 5.03 0.36
CA ILE A 79 0.31 4.31 1.14
C ILE A 79 0.43 4.55 2.63
N GLU A 80 -0.70 4.61 3.33
CA GLU A 80 -0.80 4.68 4.78
C GLU A 80 -1.46 3.39 5.29
N ILE A 81 -0.89 2.83 6.36
CA ILE A 81 -1.53 1.76 7.12
C ILE A 81 -2.24 2.38 8.32
N ARG A 82 -3.53 2.14 8.43
CA ARG A 82 -4.37 2.57 9.56
C ARG A 82 -4.89 1.33 10.31
N ASP A 83 -5.46 1.56 11.48
CA ASP A 83 -6.00 0.47 12.30
C ASP A 83 -7.18 -0.24 11.60
N ASP A 84 -7.84 0.42 10.65
CA ASP A 84 -9.02 -0.06 9.93
C ASP A 84 -8.78 -0.40 8.45
N GLY A 85 -7.54 -0.30 7.96
CA GLY A 85 -7.20 -0.69 6.58
C GLY A 85 -5.96 -0.05 5.97
N PHE A 86 -5.71 -0.42 4.72
CA PHE A 86 -4.61 0.10 3.89
C PHE A 86 -5.16 1.13 2.92
N TYR A 87 -4.55 2.32 2.91
CA TYR A 87 -5.03 3.47 2.15
C TYR A 87 -3.98 3.96 1.16
N ARG A 88 -4.40 4.15 -0.09
CA ARG A 88 -3.57 4.77 -1.12
C ARG A 88 -3.84 6.26 -1.22
N TYR A 89 -2.79 7.06 -1.22
CA TYR A 89 -2.84 8.54 -1.27
C TYR A 89 -2.34 9.14 -2.58
N SER A 90 -1.45 8.45 -3.27
CA SER A 90 -1.00 8.88 -4.59
C SER A 90 -0.60 7.70 -5.46
N ILE A 91 -0.72 7.92 -6.77
CA ILE A 91 -0.25 7.04 -7.85
C ILE A 91 0.56 7.90 -8.79
N ASN A 92 1.78 7.48 -9.13
CA ASN A 92 2.68 8.20 -10.03
C ASN A 92 2.81 9.67 -9.63
N THR A 93 3.08 9.87 -8.33
CA THR A 93 3.14 11.16 -7.62
C THR A 93 1.88 12.03 -7.67
N THR A 94 0.84 11.62 -8.40
CA THR A 94 -0.44 12.30 -8.47
C THR A 94 -1.29 11.90 -7.27
N LYS A 95 -1.68 12.89 -6.46
CA LYS A 95 -2.59 12.68 -5.33
C LYS A 95 -3.96 12.25 -5.83
N VAL A 96 -4.58 11.31 -5.11
CA VAL A 96 -6.02 11.07 -5.22
C VAL A 96 -6.76 12.14 -4.41
N ASP A 97 -7.96 12.50 -4.81
CA ASP A 97 -8.78 13.47 -4.06
C ASP A 97 -9.22 12.94 -2.69
N THR A 98 -9.45 11.63 -2.60
CA THR A 98 -9.84 10.92 -1.40
C THR A 98 -8.98 9.65 -1.23
N PRO A 99 -8.35 9.43 -0.06
CA PRO A 99 -7.54 8.23 0.15
C PRO A 99 -8.34 6.94 -0.03
N VAL A 100 -7.82 6.03 -0.86
CA VAL A 100 -8.55 4.84 -1.28
C VAL A 100 -8.21 3.66 -0.38
N LYS A 101 -9.19 3.16 0.38
CA LYS A 101 -9.05 1.90 1.11
C LYS A 101 -9.04 0.74 0.12
N PHE A 102 -7.92 0.03 0.00
CA PHE A 102 -7.80 -1.15 -0.89
C PHE A 102 -7.69 -2.47 -0.12
N PHE A 103 -7.62 -2.42 1.21
CA PHE A 103 -7.69 -3.57 2.09
C PHE A 103 -8.29 -3.14 3.43
N LYS A 104 -9.18 -3.95 4.02
CA LYS A 104 -9.82 -3.65 5.31
C LYS A 104 -9.15 -4.45 6.43
N LEU A 105 -9.00 -3.82 7.60
CA LEU A 105 -8.49 -4.45 8.81
C LEU A 105 -9.51 -4.43 9.97
N PRO A 106 -9.54 -5.48 10.82
CA PRO A 106 -9.02 -6.82 10.51
C PRO A 106 -9.76 -7.42 9.29
N PRO A 107 -9.12 -8.26 8.46
CA PRO A 107 -9.79 -8.80 7.29
C PRO A 107 -10.85 -9.83 7.69
N ALA A 108 -12.07 -9.70 7.18
CA ALA A 108 -13.14 -10.67 7.42
C ALA A 108 -13.84 -11.06 6.12
N LYS A 109 -14.15 -12.36 5.97
CA LYS A 109 -14.90 -12.87 4.83
C LYS A 109 -16.27 -12.19 4.73
N GLY A 110 -16.62 -11.72 3.55
CA GLY A 110 -17.89 -11.05 3.26
C GLY A 110 -17.86 -9.55 3.50
N ASP A 111 -16.80 -9.00 4.11
CA ASP A 111 -16.64 -7.55 4.22
C ASP A 111 -16.61 -6.92 2.83
N SER A 112 -17.27 -5.77 2.71
CA SER A 112 -17.35 -5.06 1.46
C SER A 112 -17.50 -3.56 1.68
N TRP A 113 -16.93 -2.76 0.78
CA TRP A 113 -17.01 -1.31 0.81
C TRP A 113 -16.91 -0.73 -0.59
N ASP A 114 -17.63 0.36 -0.81
CA ASP A 114 -17.55 1.14 -2.02
C ASP A 114 -16.32 2.05 -1.99
N PHE A 115 -15.84 2.40 -3.19
CA PHE A 115 -14.85 3.45 -3.37
C PHE A 115 -15.27 4.33 -4.54
N ASP A 116 -15.00 5.62 -4.40
CA ASP A 116 -15.16 6.64 -5.42
C ASP A 116 -14.07 7.68 -5.16
N PHE A 117 -13.16 7.84 -6.11
CA PHE A 117 -12.07 8.81 -6.02
C PHE A 117 -11.70 9.31 -7.40
N LYS A 118 -11.03 10.45 -7.45
CA LYS A 118 -10.45 11.02 -8.65
C LYS A 118 -8.93 10.99 -8.57
N VAL A 119 -8.33 10.68 -9.71
CA VAL A 119 -6.89 10.83 -9.95
C VAL A 119 -6.72 11.55 -11.27
N GLN A 120 -6.05 12.70 -11.26
CA GLN A 120 -6.04 13.63 -12.39
C GLN A 120 -7.48 13.98 -12.82
N ASN A 121 -7.84 13.72 -14.08
CA ASN A 121 -9.17 13.98 -14.64
C ASN A 121 -10.04 12.72 -14.74
N GLN A 122 -9.61 11.60 -14.15
CA GLN A 122 -10.34 10.34 -14.20
C GLN A 122 -11.03 10.06 -12.88
N THR A 123 -12.32 9.74 -12.94
CA THR A 123 -13.07 9.21 -11.81
C THR A 123 -12.94 7.70 -11.80
N VAL A 124 -12.60 7.14 -10.66
CA VAL A 124 -12.45 5.71 -10.41
C VAL A 124 -13.41 5.31 -9.31
N LYS A 125 -14.34 4.42 -9.64
CA LYS A 125 -15.34 3.94 -8.68
C LYS A 125 -15.58 2.46 -8.82
N GLY A 126 -16.10 1.84 -7.78
CA GLY A 126 -16.44 0.44 -7.74
C GLY A 126 -16.64 -0.03 -6.31
N LYS A 127 -16.61 -1.34 -6.12
CA LYS A 127 -16.83 -1.98 -4.81
C LYS A 127 -15.79 -3.06 -4.58
N TYR A 128 -15.18 -3.07 -3.41
CA TYR A 128 -14.35 -4.18 -2.97
C TYR A 128 -15.15 -5.16 -2.12
N GLU A 129 -14.83 -6.44 -2.21
CA GLU A 129 -15.34 -7.51 -1.35
C GLU A 129 -14.20 -8.44 -0.94
N ILE A 130 -14.19 -8.87 0.32
CA ILE A 130 -13.24 -9.86 0.84
C ILE A 130 -13.85 -11.26 0.76
N LYS A 131 -13.13 -12.15 0.09
CA LYS A 131 -13.33 -13.59 0.10
C LYS A 131 -12.14 -14.26 0.78
N VAL A 132 -12.31 -15.52 1.13
CA VAL A 132 -11.24 -16.37 1.68
C VAL A 132 -11.21 -17.65 0.88
N GLU A 133 -10.06 -17.97 0.31
CA GLU A 133 -9.85 -19.17 -0.51
C GLU A 133 -8.41 -19.66 -0.44
N ASP A 134 -8.21 -20.95 -0.73
CA ASP A 134 -6.89 -21.52 -0.94
C ASP A 134 -6.41 -21.15 -2.34
N VAL A 135 -5.15 -20.76 -2.47
CA VAL A 135 -4.56 -20.34 -3.75
C VAL A 135 -3.17 -20.93 -3.92
N THR A 136 -2.87 -21.47 -5.10
CA THR A 136 -1.52 -21.87 -5.47
C THR A 136 -0.91 -20.79 -6.36
N VAL A 137 0.27 -20.30 -5.98
CA VAL A 137 0.99 -19.23 -6.67
C VAL A 137 2.37 -19.75 -7.02
N ASN A 138 2.70 -19.82 -8.32
CA ASN A 138 3.98 -20.32 -8.80
C ASN A 138 4.41 -21.66 -8.13
N GLY A 139 3.47 -22.60 -7.99
CA GLY A 139 3.67 -23.91 -7.35
C GLY A 139 3.65 -23.91 -5.83
N THR A 140 3.56 -22.76 -5.17
CA THR A 140 3.48 -22.64 -3.71
C THR A 140 2.03 -22.55 -3.24
N PRO A 141 1.53 -23.49 -2.42
CA PRO A 141 0.17 -23.44 -1.89
C PRO A 141 0.07 -22.49 -0.69
N TYR A 142 -0.93 -21.61 -0.71
CA TYR A 142 -1.32 -20.74 0.39
C TYR A 142 -2.75 -21.08 0.82
N LYS A 143 -2.93 -21.40 2.10
CA LYS A 143 -4.26 -21.69 2.67
C LYS A 143 -4.89 -20.44 3.25
N GLY A 144 -6.20 -20.29 3.03
CA GLY A 144 -6.98 -19.20 3.61
C GLY A 144 -6.49 -17.80 3.23
N ALA A 145 -6.03 -17.62 1.98
CA ALA A 145 -5.65 -16.30 1.49
C ALA A 145 -6.88 -15.38 1.44
N PHE A 146 -6.70 -14.11 1.84
CA PHE A 146 -7.75 -13.10 1.73
C PHE A 146 -7.74 -12.52 0.32
N LEU A 147 -8.73 -12.89 -0.48
CA LEU A 147 -8.97 -12.31 -1.79
C LEU A 147 -9.77 -11.01 -1.64
N VAL A 148 -9.16 -9.88 -1.94
CA VAL A 148 -9.88 -8.63 -2.22
C VAL A 148 -10.25 -8.60 -3.69
N GLU A 149 -11.54 -8.70 -4.00
CA GLU A 149 -12.08 -8.62 -5.34
C GLU A 149 -12.79 -7.27 -5.54
N GLY A 150 -12.34 -6.52 -6.54
CA GLY A 150 -13.01 -5.31 -7.01
C GLY A 150 -14.04 -5.64 -8.09
N LYS A 151 -15.29 -5.29 -7.82
CA LYS A 151 -16.47 -5.45 -8.66
C LYS A 151 -16.91 -4.11 -9.22
N ASP A 152 -17.48 -4.15 -10.43
CA ASP A 152 -18.07 -3.01 -11.11
C ASP A 152 -17.12 -1.80 -11.20
N ILE A 153 -15.82 -2.06 -11.33
CA ILE A 153 -14.82 -1.00 -11.36
C ILE A 153 -14.93 -0.25 -12.69
N THR A 154 -15.07 1.07 -12.61
CA THR A 154 -15.00 1.96 -13.77
C THR A 154 -13.89 2.97 -13.59
N ILE A 155 -13.10 3.21 -14.65
CA ILE A 155 -12.03 4.22 -14.72
C ILE A 155 -12.37 5.14 -15.90
N GLY A 156 -13.02 6.27 -15.62
CA GLY A 156 -13.73 7.02 -16.67
C GLY A 156 -14.77 6.13 -17.34
N ASP A 157 -14.69 5.98 -18.66
CA ASP A 157 -15.62 5.13 -19.44
C ASP A 157 -15.17 3.66 -19.54
N LYS A 158 -14.00 3.34 -18.99
CA LYS A 158 -13.39 2.01 -19.07
C LYS A 158 -13.86 1.12 -17.94
N LYS A 159 -14.04 -0.16 -18.23
CA LYS A 159 -14.30 -1.18 -17.20
C LYS A 159 -13.00 -1.85 -16.78
N ALA A 160 -12.89 -2.10 -15.48
CA ALA A 160 -11.77 -2.81 -14.90
C ALA A 160 -12.23 -3.93 -13.97
N VAL A 161 -11.35 -4.91 -13.80
CA VAL A 161 -11.46 -5.94 -12.76
C VAL A 161 -10.13 -5.95 -12.02
N LEU A 162 -10.17 -6.08 -10.70
CA LEU A 162 -8.99 -6.25 -9.87
C LEU A 162 -9.25 -7.32 -8.83
N LYS A 163 -8.30 -8.25 -8.68
CA LYS A 163 -8.28 -9.27 -7.64
C LYS A 163 -6.90 -9.29 -7.03
N GLN A 164 -6.82 -9.27 -5.71
CA GLN A 164 -5.56 -9.30 -4.98
C GLN A 164 -5.67 -10.31 -3.85
N TRP A 165 -4.75 -11.28 -3.80
CA TRP A 165 -4.69 -12.28 -2.75
C TRP A 165 -3.64 -11.88 -1.74
N PHE A 166 -4.06 -11.67 -0.49
CA PHE A 166 -3.21 -11.31 0.63
C PHE A 166 -2.99 -12.51 1.54
N VAL A 167 -1.73 -12.70 1.97
CA VAL A 167 -1.31 -13.74 2.90
C VAL A 167 -0.56 -13.08 4.05
N GLU A 168 -0.86 -13.52 5.28
CA GLU A 168 -0.20 -13.02 6.48
C GLU A 168 1.32 -13.25 6.43
N ASN A 169 2.09 -12.26 6.89
CA ASN A 169 3.55 -12.18 6.88
C ASN A 169 4.21 -12.17 5.49
N VAL A 170 3.42 -12.21 4.41
CA VAL A 170 3.92 -12.13 3.04
C VAL A 170 3.41 -10.87 2.35
N GLY A 171 2.12 -10.53 2.48
CA GLY A 171 1.49 -9.48 1.69
C GLY A 171 0.78 -10.04 0.46
N ILE A 172 0.84 -9.31 -0.65
CA ILE A 172 0.15 -9.69 -1.88
C ILE A 172 0.92 -10.82 -2.57
N VAL A 173 0.30 -11.99 -2.72
CA VAL A 173 0.91 -13.15 -3.39
C VAL A 173 0.45 -13.30 -4.83
N LYS A 174 -0.71 -12.77 -5.18
CA LYS A 174 -1.26 -12.82 -6.54
C LYS A 174 -2.06 -11.57 -6.84
N ILE A 175 -1.95 -11.08 -8.06
CA ILE A 175 -2.79 -10.00 -8.60
C ILE A 175 -3.36 -10.50 -9.92
N GLN A 176 -4.66 -10.37 -10.13
CA GLN A 176 -5.28 -10.54 -11.43
C GLN A 176 -6.05 -9.27 -11.75
N PHE A 177 -5.88 -8.75 -12.96
CA PHE A 177 -6.56 -7.55 -13.38
C PHE A 177 -6.99 -7.64 -14.84
N SER A 178 -8.01 -6.86 -15.18
CA SER A 178 -8.43 -6.60 -16.55
C SER A 178 -8.68 -5.11 -16.70
N LEU A 179 -8.26 -4.51 -17.81
CA LEU A 179 -8.59 -3.15 -18.21
C LEU A 179 -8.90 -3.14 -19.70
N ASP A 180 -10.10 -2.70 -20.09
CA ASP A 180 -10.57 -2.72 -21.48
C ASP A 180 -10.38 -4.08 -22.18
N GLY A 181 -10.57 -5.18 -21.44
CA GLY A 181 -10.42 -6.53 -21.96
C GLY A 181 -8.98 -7.03 -22.07
N GLN A 182 -7.97 -6.20 -21.75
CA GLN A 182 -6.59 -6.67 -21.57
C GLN A 182 -6.43 -7.24 -20.18
N GLU A 183 -6.11 -8.53 -20.09
CA GLU A 183 -5.95 -9.24 -18.83
C GLU A 183 -4.49 -9.47 -18.47
N GLY A 184 -4.18 -9.40 -17.18
CA GLY A 184 -2.87 -9.73 -16.63
C GLY A 184 -2.99 -10.49 -15.32
N ILE A 185 -2.08 -11.44 -15.10
CA ILE A 185 -1.91 -12.14 -13.83
C ILE A 185 -0.47 -11.96 -13.39
N LEU A 186 -0.27 -11.53 -12.15
CA LEU A 186 1.01 -11.46 -11.48
C LEU A 186 1.03 -12.50 -10.37
N GLU A 187 2.00 -13.39 -10.40
CA GLU A 187 2.20 -14.41 -9.37
C GLU A 187 3.53 -14.17 -8.67
N LEU A 188 3.50 -14.19 -7.33
CA LEU A 188 4.69 -13.97 -6.51
C LEU A 188 5.73 -15.06 -6.78
N VAL A 189 6.95 -14.62 -7.02
CA VAL A 189 8.14 -15.45 -7.11
C VAL A 189 8.93 -15.37 -5.80
N LYS A 190 9.06 -14.16 -5.24
CA LYS A 190 9.88 -13.92 -4.05
C LYS A 190 9.35 -12.73 -3.26
N HIS A 191 9.33 -12.86 -1.93
CA HIS A 191 9.18 -11.74 -1.00
C HIS A 191 10.46 -11.59 -0.16
N GLU A 192 10.98 -10.37 -0.04
CA GLU A 192 12.08 -10.04 0.86
C GLU A 192 11.57 -9.02 1.88
N PRO A 193 11.63 -9.29 3.20
CA PRO A 193 10.93 -8.50 4.21
C PRO A 193 11.55 -7.12 4.53
N GLY A 194 12.68 -6.76 3.93
CA GLY A 194 13.39 -5.51 4.21
C GLY A 194 14.04 -5.45 5.59
N SER A 195 14.61 -4.29 5.91
CA SER A 195 15.33 -4.00 7.16
C SER A 195 14.91 -2.65 7.74
#